data_AF-A0A7I8VLY8-F1
#
_entry.id   AF-A0A7I8VLY8-F1
#
_cell.length_a   1.000
_cell.length_b   1.000
_cell.length_c   1.000
_cell.angle_alpha   90.00
_cell.angle_beta   90.00
_cell.angle_gamma   90.00
#
_symmetry.space_group_name_H-M   'P 1'
#
loop_
_entity.id
_entity.type
_entity.pdbx_description
1 polymer ?
#
loop_
_entity_poly.entity_id
_entity_poly.type
_entity_poly.pdbx_seq_one_letter_code
_entity_poly.pdbx_strand_id
1 'polypeptide(L)'
;MSHSASTGDDSTASDSPDLEMVEAPKTVSMVTGDELDIRSCVQLLLDLFTQFVSPSPEIATPPALLCQVMRSMVAVTDVLDQAPHYEWLLHNLLQVDKLRPVDDELVRQYLAIGACKAACFSGQFEMRQEKLISLIDNGLQSSHVPSRAAALHASVFLLQSAPNNSAAIDKTYEDKTALGLYLCLINGFERLILSGCLSTSQITAVVKLSINKLLMQNVQRSLHAVRLLLACMHFGTRGAESSITEIDVEMSIVTMERITVIFDRIRKSAFAEAKVLCRILPRLLIEFCSPDDVMNKVIGEFISNQQPHPQLLAKVLSEVFSKLINDEKADVVVNWLMLSLSNLAQRTPLSMAIWSLTVCFVSASQSNQLRAL
;
A
#
# COMPACT_ATOMS: atom_id res chain seq x y z
N MET A 1 76.51 -9.49 45.18
CA MET A 1 77.51 -8.96 44.23
C MET A 1 76.72 -8.32 43.11
N SER A 2 76.70 -7.03 42.83
CA SER A 2 77.59 -5.94 43.22
C SER A 2 76.96 -4.62 42.74
N HIS A 3 77.04 -3.61 43.60
CA HIS A 3 77.17 -2.17 43.34
C HIS A 3 76.03 -1.29 42.76
N SER A 4 75.64 -0.38 43.66
CA SER A 4 75.04 0.95 43.60
C SER A 4 75.84 2.05 42.89
N ALA A 5 75.15 3.05 42.32
CA ALA A 5 75.40 4.52 42.40
C ALA A 5 74.33 5.22 41.51
N SER A 6 73.41 6.07 41.98
CA SER A 6 73.51 7.38 42.68
C SER A 6 74.11 8.50 41.84
N THR A 7 73.26 9.45 41.41
CA THR A 7 73.41 10.93 41.32
C THR A 7 72.21 11.44 40.52
N GLY A 8 71.28 12.25 41.02
CA GLY A 8 71.45 13.62 41.55
C GLY A 8 70.63 14.54 40.62
N ASP A 9 69.37 14.82 41.01
CA ASP A 9 68.84 16.15 41.34
C ASP A 9 69.21 17.27 40.35
N ASP A 10 68.21 17.74 39.58
CA ASP A 10 67.88 19.16 39.63
C ASP A 10 66.43 19.44 39.22
N SER A 11 65.78 20.20 40.08
CA SER A 11 64.37 20.55 40.07
C SER A 11 64.16 21.92 39.45
N THR A 12 63.27 22.05 38.46
CA THR A 12 62.51 23.29 38.24
C THR A 12 61.08 22.99 37.82
N ALA A 13 60.18 23.35 38.73
CA ALA A 13 58.73 23.35 38.69
C ALA A 13 58.11 23.80 37.35
N SER A 14 57.00 23.18 36.97
CA SER A 14 55.69 23.84 36.93
C SER A 14 54.62 22.95 36.28
N ASP A 15 53.61 22.61 37.06
CA ASP A 15 52.22 22.30 36.71
C ASP A 15 51.91 21.50 35.44
N SER A 16 51.44 20.28 35.62
CA SER A 16 50.40 19.69 34.77
C SER A 16 49.57 18.72 35.63
N PRO A 17 48.23 18.87 35.66
CA PRO A 17 47.37 18.10 36.54
C PRO A 17 47.22 16.66 36.04
N ASP A 18 46.98 15.76 36.99
CA ASP A 18 46.68 14.35 36.75
C ASP A 18 45.67 14.18 35.61
N LEU A 19 46.08 13.42 34.59
CA LEU A 19 45.20 12.90 33.55
C LEU A 19 44.28 11.84 34.20
N GLU A 20 43.23 12.31 34.87
CA GLU A 20 42.05 11.50 35.10
C GLU A 20 41.52 11.08 33.73
N MET A 21 41.50 9.77 33.49
CA MET A 21 40.80 9.18 32.37
C MET A 21 39.33 9.60 32.45
N VAL A 22 38.94 10.54 31.58
CA VAL A 22 37.55 10.91 31.37
C VAL A 22 36.81 9.65 30.92
N GLU A 23 36.06 9.05 31.84
CA GLU A 23 35.10 8.01 31.54
C GLU A 23 34.12 8.58 30.50
N ALA A 24 34.08 7.94 29.33
CA ALA A 24 33.17 8.31 28.26
C ALA A 24 31.74 8.37 28.80
N PRO A 25 30.91 9.34 28.37
CA PRO A 25 29.53 9.44 28.84
C PRO A 25 28.85 8.11 28.56
N LYS A 26 28.37 7.45 29.63
CA LYS A 26 27.57 6.24 29.53
C LYS A 26 26.50 6.50 28.48
N THR A 27 26.61 5.80 27.36
CA THR A 27 25.60 5.76 26.31
C THR A 27 24.27 5.52 27.01
N VAL A 28 23.36 6.49 26.90
CA VAL A 28 21.98 6.35 27.36
C VAL A 28 21.44 5.11 26.65
N SER A 29 21.33 4.01 27.38
CA SER A 29 20.63 2.82 26.92
C SER A 29 19.22 3.28 26.57
N MET A 30 18.83 3.10 25.30
CA MET A 30 17.45 3.27 24.89
C MET A 30 16.58 2.47 25.86
N VAL A 31 15.78 3.18 26.65
CA VAL A 31 14.85 2.59 27.61
C VAL A 31 13.95 1.64 26.83
N THR A 32 14.08 0.34 27.12
CA THR A 32 13.15 -0.68 26.67
C THR A 32 11.78 -0.35 27.28
N GLY A 33 10.73 -0.29 26.45
CA GLY A 33 9.41 0.22 26.81
C GLY A 33 8.68 -0.43 27.99
N ASP A 34 9.26 -1.48 28.61
CA ASP A 34 8.71 -2.17 29.79
C ASP A 34 8.97 -1.45 31.12
N GLU A 35 9.89 -0.48 31.19
CA GLU A 35 10.16 0.28 32.43
C GLU A 35 9.41 1.62 32.53
N LEU A 36 8.68 2.02 31.48
CA LEU A 36 8.00 3.32 31.43
C LEU A 36 6.51 3.12 31.72
N ASP A 37 6.03 3.67 32.85
CA ASP A 37 4.59 3.68 33.16
C ASP A 37 3.85 4.71 32.29
N ILE A 38 3.54 4.29 31.07
CA ILE A 38 2.81 5.09 30.07
C ILE A 38 1.47 5.57 30.61
N ARG A 39 0.82 4.82 31.51
CA ARG A 39 -0.49 5.21 32.08
C ARG A 39 -0.34 6.43 32.97
N SER A 40 0.67 6.47 33.82
CA SER A 40 0.99 7.64 34.64
C SER A 40 1.39 8.85 33.78
N CYS A 41 2.17 8.63 32.71
CA CYS A 41 2.52 9.69 31.76
C CYS A 41 1.29 10.26 31.03
N VAL A 42 0.37 9.40 30.58
CA VAL A 42 -0.88 9.81 29.94
C VAL A 42 -1.74 10.58 30.93
N GLN A 43 -1.90 10.10 32.16
CA GLN A 43 -2.69 10.81 33.17
C GLN A 43 -2.13 12.22 33.44
N LEU A 44 -0.81 12.34 33.61
CA LEU A 44 -0.14 13.63 33.78
C LEU A 44 -0.42 14.58 32.60
N LEU A 45 -0.39 14.06 31.36
CA LEU A 45 -0.70 14.85 30.17
C LEU A 45 -2.16 15.30 30.14
N LEU A 46 -3.11 14.44 30.50
CA LEU A 46 -4.53 14.80 30.56
C LEU A 46 -4.80 15.88 31.63
N ASP A 47 -4.15 15.77 32.79
CA ASP A 47 -4.25 16.78 33.85
C ASP A 47 -3.69 18.14 33.38
N LEU A 48 -2.53 18.11 32.70
CA LEU A 48 -1.91 19.30 32.12
C LEU A 48 -2.78 19.94 31.02
N PHE A 49 -3.34 19.12 30.11
CA PHE A 49 -4.24 19.60 29.07
C PHE A 49 -5.53 20.19 29.66
N THR A 50 -6.05 19.63 30.75
CA THR A 50 -7.21 20.19 31.46
C THR A 50 -6.95 21.65 31.85
N GLN A 51 -5.76 21.96 32.36
CA GLN A 51 -5.40 23.32 32.76
C GLN A 51 -5.30 24.27 31.56
N PHE A 52 -4.72 23.82 30.45
CA PHE A 52 -4.58 24.64 29.24
C PHE A 52 -5.89 24.82 28.44
N VAL A 53 -6.83 23.90 28.57
CA VAL A 53 -8.12 23.95 27.88
C VAL A 53 -9.21 24.58 28.75
N SER A 54 -8.98 24.72 30.05
CA SER A 54 -9.92 25.28 31.02
C SER A 54 -10.34 26.71 30.64
N PRO A 55 -11.64 27.06 30.77
CA PRO A 55 -12.17 28.40 30.48
C PRO A 55 -11.77 29.50 31.48
N SER A 56 -10.78 29.29 32.35
CA SER A 56 -10.47 30.24 33.42
C SER A 56 -9.98 31.59 32.87
N PRO A 57 -10.60 32.72 33.25
CA PRO A 57 -10.29 34.04 32.69
C PRO A 57 -8.96 34.65 33.17
N GLU A 58 -8.30 34.07 34.18
CA GLU A 58 -7.09 34.65 34.79
C GLU A 58 -5.79 34.27 34.07
N ILE A 59 -5.79 33.18 33.30
CA ILE A 59 -4.63 32.72 32.51
C ILE A 59 -5.13 32.27 31.13
N ALA A 60 -5.47 33.23 30.27
CA ALA A 60 -5.87 32.93 28.90
C ALA A 60 -4.68 32.32 28.14
N THR A 61 -4.79 31.07 27.73
CA THR A 61 -3.72 30.41 26.96
C THR A 61 -3.49 31.12 25.64
N PRO A 62 -2.23 31.45 25.29
CA PRO A 62 -1.91 32.04 24.00
C PRO A 62 -2.40 31.14 22.84
N PRO A 63 -2.98 31.70 21.77
CA PRO A 63 -3.55 30.91 20.67
C PRO A 63 -2.56 29.93 20.02
N ALA A 64 -1.30 30.33 19.88
CA ALA A 64 -0.24 29.48 19.33
C ALA A 64 0.07 28.26 20.23
N LEU A 65 0.11 28.46 21.55
CA LEU A 65 0.32 27.38 22.51
C LEU A 65 -0.87 26.42 22.47
N LEU A 66 -2.08 26.96 22.46
CA LEU A 66 -3.26 26.14 22.41
C LEU A 66 -3.37 25.31 21.14
N CYS A 67 -2.95 25.84 19.99
CA CYS A 67 -2.85 25.08 18.76
C CYS A 67 -1.93 23.85 18.92
N GLN A 68 -0.79 24.01 19.59
CA GLN A 68 0.11 22.89 19.89
C GLN A 68 -0.48 21.92 20.91
N VAL A 69 -1.17 22.42 21.93
CA VAL A 69 -1.90 21.59 22.91
C VAL A 69 -2.96 20.75 22.19
N MET A 70 -3.76 21.35 21.32
CA MET A 70 -4.78 20.65 20.54
C MET A 70 -4.17 19.59 19.61
N ARG A 71 -3.06 19.90 18.94
CA ARG A 71 -2.31 18.93 18.14
C ARG A 71 -1.80 17.76 19.00
N SER A 72 -1.27 18.05 20.18
CA SER A 72 -0.77 17.06 21.13
C SER A 72 -1.91 16.19 21.67
N MET A 73 -3.05 16.77 22.01
CA MET A 73 -4.25 16.06 22.45
C MET A 73 -4.74 15.08 21.39
N VAL A 74 -4.75 15.48 20.10
CA VAL A 74 -5.07 14.56 18.99
C VAL A 74 -4.04 13.43 18.89
N ALA A 75 -2.75 13.70 19.06
CA ALA A 75 -1.72 12.65 19.03
C ALA A 75 -1.83 11.66 20.20
N VAL A 76 -2.13 12.16 21.41
CA VAL A 76 -2.29 11.33 22.61
C VAL A 76 -3.45 10.34 22.47
N THR A 77 -4.47 10.63 21.64
CA THR A 77 -5.54 9.65 21.36
C THR A 77 -5.06 8.32 20.81
N ASP A 78 -3.88 8.23 20.19
CA ASP A 78 -3.31 6.96 19.71
C ASP A 78 -2.80 6.07 20.85
N VAL A 79 -2.65 6.61 22.07
CA VAL A 79 -2.09 5.93 23.26
C VAL A 79 -3.16 5.73 24.34
N LEU A 80 -4.40 6.21 24.13
CA LEU A 80 -5.48 6.07 25.10
C LEU A 80 -6.10 4.68 25.02
N ASP A 81 -6.10 3.95 26.14
CA ASP A 81 -6.69 2.61 26.21
C ASP A 81 -8.08 2.56 26.85
N GLN A 82 -8.51 3.63 27.53
CA GLN A 82 -9.73 3.64 28.33
C GLN A 82 -10.80 4.59 27.78
N ALA A 83 -12.03 4.08 27.64
CA ALA A 83 -13.22 4.86 27.26
C ALA A 83 -13.39 6.20 28.03
N PRO A 84 -13.23 6.29 29.37
CA PRO A 84 -13.37 7.56 30.10
C PRO A 84 -12.39 8.65 29.63
N HIS A 85 -11.18 8.29 29.19
CA HIS A 85 -10.23 9.28 28.66
C HIS A 85 -10.73 9.89 27.35
N TYR A 86 -11.37 9.09 26.50
CA TYR A 86 -12.00 9.57 25.27
C TYR A 86 -13.23 10.44 25.54
N GLU A 87 -14.06 10.08 26.54
CA GLU A 87 -15.21 10.89 26.95
C GLU A 87 -14.77 12.25 27.51
N TRP A 88 -13.76 12.26 28.38
CA TRP A 88 -13.13 13.46 28.91
C TRP A 88 -12.59 14.33 27.77
N LEU A 89 -11.86 13.73 26.83
CA LEU A 89 -11.28 14.46 25.71
C LEU A 89 -12.36 15.11 24.84
N LEU A 90 -13.40 14.34 24.50
CA LEU A 90 -14.54 14.84 23.72
C LEU A 90 -15.26 15.99 24.43
N HIS A 91 -15.45 15.90 25.75
CA HIS A 91 -16.02 16.98 26.54
C HIS A 91 -15.18 18.26 26.40
N ASN A 92 -13.88 18.19 26.67
CA ASN A 92 -12.99 19.35 26.65
C ASN A 92 -12.89 19.98 25.26
N LEU A 93 -12.77 19.16 24.20
CA LEU A 93 -12.73 19.64 22.82
C LEU A 93 -14.01 20.42 22.45
N LEU A 94 -15.19 19.92 22.83
CA LEU A 94 -16.44 20.65 22.56
C LEU A 94 -16.60 21.92 23.41
N GLN A 95 -15.96 22.01 24.58
CA GLN A 95 -15.90 23.28 25.31
C GLN A 95 -15.03 24.30 24.59
N VAL A 96 -13.87 23.87 24.04
CA VAL A 96 -13.00 24.74 23.22
C VAL A 96 -13.77 25.31 22.02
N ASP A 97 -14.59 24.49 21.38
CA ASP A 97 -15.44 24.91 20.25
C ASP A 97 -16.41 26.03 20.62
N LYS A 98 -17.04 25.95 21.81
CA LYS A 98 -18.01 26.96 22.26
C LYS A 98 -17.36 28.29 22.59
N LEU A 99 -16.13 28.27 23.10
CA LEU A 99 -15.45 29.43 23.66
C LEU A 99 -14.70 30.25 22.60
N ARG A 100 -14.40 29.67 21.43
CA ARG A 100 -13.54 30.31 20.43
C ARG A 100 -14.31 30.69 19.15
N PRO A 101 -14.02 31.86 18.54
CA PRO A 101 -14.61 32.25 17.26
C PRO A 101 -14.36 31.28 16.10
N VAL A 102 -15.24 31.39 15.10
CA VAL A 102 -15.26 30.61 13.85
C VAL A 102 -14.14 31.02 12.87
N ASP A 103 -13.26 31.95 13.22
CA ASP A 103 -12.15 32.39 12.36
C ASP A 103 -10.78 31.73 12.67
N ASP A 104 -10.57 31.16 13.87
CA ASP A 104 -9.37 30.36 14.19
C ASP A 104 -9.30 28.99 13.45
N GLU A 105 -8.90 29.01 12.18
CA GLU A 105 -8.75 27.82 11.34
C GLU A 105 -7.65 26.84 11.84
N LEU A 106 -6.64 27.34 12.55
CA LEU A 106 -5.50 26.55 13.03
C LEU A 106 -5.87 25.61 14.18
N VAL A 107 -6.78 26.03 15.05
CA VAL A 107 -7.31 25.15 16.10
C VAL A 107 -8.42 24.25 15.54
N ARG A 108 -9.25 24.76 14.62
CA ARG A 108 -10.39 24.01 14.08
C ARG A 108 -10.00 22.74 13.33
N GLN A 109 -8.87 22.73 12.62
CA GLN A 109 -8.35 21.51 11.98
C GLN A 109 -8.11 20.37 13.00
N TYR A 110 -7.60 20.67 14.20
CA TYR A 110 -7.36 19.65 15.22
C TYR A 110 -8.63 19.30 15.99
N LEU A 111 -9.52 20.28 16.18
CA LEU A 111 -10.80 20.09 16.83
C LEU A 111 -11.68 19.07 16.09
N ALA A 112 -11.80 19.18 14.76
CA ALA A 112 -12.62 18.27 13.97
C ALA A 112 -12.12 16.82 14.07
N ILE A 113 -10.81 16.59 13.89
CA ILE A 113 -10.20 15.26 13.99
C ILE A 113 -10.35 14.72 15.42
N GLY A 114 -9.94 15.50 16.42
CA GLY A 114 -9.94 15.08 17.82
C GLY A 114 -11.33 14.72 18.32
N ALA A 115 -12.34 15.54 18.01
CA ALA A 115 -13.71 15.30 18.44
C ALA A 115 -14.31 14.07 17.77
N CYS A 116 -14.13 13.91 16.45
CA CYS A 116 -14.67 12.74 15.74
C CYS A 116 -13.98 11.44 16.16
N LYS A 117 -12.66 11.48 16.37
CA LYS A 117 -11.89 10.34 16.85
C LYS A 117 -12.30 9.95 18.28
N ALA A 118 -12.40 10.92 19.19
CA ALA A 118 -12.82 10.67 20.57
C ALA A 118 -14.26 10.18 20.67
N ALA A 119 -15.17 10.68 19.82
CA ALA A 119 -16.55 10.19 19.77
C ALA A 119 -16.67 8.76 19.23
N CYS A 120 -15.85 8.41 18.23
CA CYS A 120 -15.78 7.05 17.69
C CYS A 120 -15.35 6.03 18.75
N PHE A 121 -14.27 6.32 19.49
CA PHE A 121 -13.72 5.37 20.48
C PHE A 121 -14.47 5.37 21.83
N SER A 122 -15.15 6.46 22.20
CA SER A 122 -15.99 6.48 23.41
C SER A 122 -17.38 5.85 23.21
N GLY A 123 -17.80 5.56 21.97
CA GLY A 123 -19.14 5.07 21.68
C GLY A 123 -20.25 6.12 21.86
N GLN A 124 -19.91 7.39 22.12
CA GLN A 124 -20.88 8.50 22.28
C GLN A 124 -21.29 9.16 20.95
N PHE A 125 -21.06 8.48 19.82
CA PHE A 125 -21.28 9.02 18.48
C PHE A 125 -22.73 9.49 18.27
N GLU A 126 -23.70 8.60 18.55
CA GLU A 126 -25.12 8.87 18.31
C GLU A 126 -25.63 10.07 19.13
N MET A 127 -25.12 10.26 20.35
CA MET A 127 -25.52 11.34 21.23
C MET A 127 -25.04 12.72 20.75
N ARG A 128 -23.92 12.80 20.00
CA ARG A 128 -23.29 14.08 19.60
C ARG A 128 -23.18 14.27 18.09
N GLN A 129 -23.87 13.45 17.31
CA GLN A 129 -23.74 13.36 15.86
C GLN A 129 -23.96 14.70 15.14
N GLU A 130 -25.03 15.44 15.46
CA GLU A 130 -25.35 16.73 14.81
C GLU A 130 -24.21 17.74 14.96
N LYS A 131 -23.60 17.78 16.16
CA LYS A 131 -22.50 18.70 16.44
C LYS A 131 -21.22 18.31 15.71
N LEU A 132 -20.93 17.00 15.62
CA LEU A 132 -19.78 16.48 14.88
C LEU A 132 -19.90 16.71 13.37
N ILE A 133 -21.10 16.52 12.81
CA ILE A 133 -21.39 16.82 11.40
C ILE A 133 -21.20 18.31 11.13
N SER A 134 -21.73 19.19 11.98
CA SER A 134 -21.54 20.64 11.84
C SER A 134 -20.07 21.05 11.86
N LEU A 135 -19.24 20.44 12.70
CA LEU A 135 -17.79 20.69 12.72
C LEU A 135 -17.11 20.29 11.41
N ILE A 136 -17.52 19.15 10.84
CA ILE A 136 -16.99 18.65 9.57
C ILE A 136 -17.44 19.55 8.42
N ASP A 137 -18.73 19.90 8.34
CA ASP A 137 -19.27 20.76 7.28
C ASP A 137 -18.55 22.12 7.25
N ASN A 138 -18.37 22.74 8.42
CA ASN A 138 -17.61 23.98 8.56
C ASN A 138 -16.14 23.82 8.12
N GLY A 139 -15.53 22.68 8.43
CA GLY A 139 -14.17 22.36 8.00
C GLY A 139 -14.03 22.11 6.51
N LEU A 140 -15.03 21.46 5.87
CA LEU A 140 -15.07 21.21 4.43
C LEU A 140 -15.30 22.49 3.62
N GLN A 141 -16.07 23.43 4.16
CA GLN A 141 -16.33 24.73 3.54
C GLN A 141 -15.21 25.77 3.77
N SER A 142 -14.23 25.47 4.61
CA SER A 142 -13.11 26.38 4.92
C SER A 142 -12.22 26.63 3.69
N SER A 143 -11.73 27.88 3.58
CA SER A 143 -10.76 28.27 2.56
C SER A 143 -9.37 27.62 2.76
N HIS A 144 -9.07 27.20 3.98
CA HIS A 144 -7.80 26.60 4.39
C HIS A 144 -7.73 25.10 4.09
N VAL A 145 -6.75 24.72 3.25
CA VAL A 145 -6.56 23.33 2.78
C VAL A 145 -6.36 22.34 3.94
N PRO A 146 -5.51 22.60 4.96
CA PRO A 146 -5.37 21.70 6.11
C PRO A 146 -6.67 21.47 6.89
N SER A 147 -7.53 22.48 7.00
CA SER A 147 -8.84 22.36 7.64
C SER A 147 -9.76 21.42 6.85
N ARG A 148 -9.77 21.53 5.51
CA ARG A 148 -10.52 20.59 4.65
C ARG A 148 -9.97 19.16 4.72
N ALA A 149 -8.64 19.01 4.72
CA ALA A 149 -8.00 17.71 4.86
C ALA A 149 -8.29 17.06 6.23
N ALA A 150 -8.28 17.87 7.29
CA ALA A 150 -8.66 17.44 8.63
C ALA A 150 -10.14 17.05 8.73
N ALA A 151 -11.03 17.81 8.10
CA ALA A 151 -12.45 17.49 8.03
C ALA A 151 -12.70 16.17 7.29
N LEU A 152 -12.00 15.91 6.17
CA LEU A 152 -12.06 14.63 5.48
C LEU A 152 -11.57 13.48 6.37
N HIS A 153 -10.46 13.68 7.10
CA HIS A 153 -9.96 12.67 8.04
C HIS A 153 -10.95 12.41 9.18
N ALA A 154 -11.60 13.46 9.69
CA ALA A 154 -12.67 13.35 10.67
C ALA A 154 -13.89 12.59 10.12
N SER A 155 -14.26 12.78 8.85
CA SER A 155 -15.33 12.04 8.19
C SER A 155 -15.06 10.54 8.14
N VAL A 156 -13.79 10.11 8.04
CA VAL A 156 -13.44 8.68 8.09
C VAL A 156 -13.83 8.07 9.43
N PHE A 157 -13.58 8.77 10.55
CA PHE A 157 -14.01 8.29 11.87
C PHE A 157 -15.53 8.26 12.01
N LEU A 158 -16.28 9.18 11.39
CA LEU A 158 -17.74 9.08 11.33
C LEU A 158 -18.18 7.80 10.59
N LEU A 159 -17.58 7.55 9.42
CA LEU A 159 -17.91 6.39 8.59
C LEU A 159 -17.50 5.06 9.25
N GLN A 160 -16.42 5.06 10.04
CA GLN A 160 -15.98 3.90 10.80
C GLN A 160 -16.91 3.58 11.98
N SER A 161 -17.60 4.60 12.51
CA SER A 161 -18.58 4.48 13.61
C SER A 161 -19.97 4.03 13.13
N ALA A 162 -20.28 4.22 11.84
CA ALA A 162 -21.58 3.89 11.27
C ALA A 162 -21.56 2.48 10.65
N PRO A 163 -22.49 1.58 11.00
CA PRO A 163 -22.69 0.37 10.21
C PRO A 163 -23.33 0.78 8.88
N ASN A 164 -22.58 0.57 7.80
CA ASN A 164 -23.03 0.63 6.40
C ASN A 164 -23.37 2.02 5.86
N ASN A 165 -22.45 2.61 5.10
CA ASN A 165 -22.81 3.17 3.79
C ASN A 165 -21.56 3.55 2.97
N SER A 166 -21.42 2.94 1.79
CA SER A 166 -20.41 3.27 0.80
C SER A 166 -21.06 3.86 -0.43
N ALA A 167 -20.79 5.13 -0.76
CA ALA A 167 -21.01 5.63 -2.11
C ALA A 167 -20.16 6.87 -2.44
N ALA A 168 -19.71 6.87 -3.70
CA ALA A 168 -19.26 7.98 -4.53
C ALA A 168 -17.84 8.54 -4.31
N ILE A 169 -16.91 8.05 -5.13
CA ILE A 169 -15.77 8.85 -5.60
C ILE A 169 -15.78 8.80 -7.13
N ASP A 170 -16.13 9.91 -7.77
CA ASP A 170 -15.99 10.11 -9.22
C ASP A 170 -14.72 10.93 -9.53
N LYS A 171 -14.25 10.73 -10.77
CA LYS A 171 -13.01 11.10 -11.46
C LYS A 171 -12.23 12.31 -10.94
N THR A 172 -10.92 12.10 -10.74
CA THR A 172 -9.95 13.19 -10.59
C THR A 172 -8.68 12.98 -11.44
N TYR A 173 -8.51 13.93 -12.37
CA TYR A 173 -7.27 14.54 -12.88
C TYR A 173 -5.98 13.68 -12.90
N GLU A 174 -5.64 13.21 -14.11
CA GLU A 174 -4.55 12.25 -14.36
C GLU A 174 -3.12 12.82 -14.27
N ASP A 175 -2.94 14.15 -14.40
CA ASP A 175 -1.59 14.73 -14.54
C ASP A 175 -1.11 15.65 -13.41
N LYS A 176 -1.92 15.91 -12.37
CA LYS A 176 -1.50 16.70 -11.18
C LYS A 176 -1.63 15.96 -9.85
N THR A 177 -2.10 14.73 -9.87
CA THR A 177 -2.35 13.96 -8.64
C THR A 177 -1.04 13.45 -8.05
N ALA A 178 -0.77 13.85 -6.80
CA ALA A 178 0.36 13.35 -6.03
C ALA A 178 0.32 11.81 -6.00
N LEU A 179 1.48 11.17 -6.19
CA LEU A 179 1.59 9.72 -6.27
C LEU A 179 0.97 9.02 -5.04
N GLY A 180 1.16 9.55 -3.84
CA GLY A 180 0.55 9.00 -2.61
C GLY A 180 -0.98 8.95 -2.65
N LEU A 181 -1.62 9.99 -3.19
CA LEU A 181 -3.09 10.02 -3.33
C LEU A 181 -3.56 8.99 -4.37
N TYR A 182 -2.87 8.89 -5.49
CA TYR A 182 -3.16 7.87 -6.51
C TYR A 182 -3.08 6.45 -5.92
N LEU A 183 -2.01 6.15 -5.18
CA LEU A 183 -1.82 4.84 -4.55
C LEU A 183 -2.89 4.55 -3.48
N CYS A 184 -3.26 5.56 -2.69
CA CYS A 184 -4.33 5.45 -1.70
C CYS A 184 -5.67 5.12 -2.37
N LEU A 185 -6.00 5.79 -3.49
CA LEU A 185 -7.23 5.51 -4.24
C LEU A 185 -7.22 4.10 -4.83
N ILE A 186 -6.13 3.68 -5.48
CA ILE A 186 -6.04 2.32 -6.06
C ILE A 186 -6.16 1.25 -4.96
N ASN A 187 -5.46 1.40 -3.83
CA ASN A 187 -5.56 0.48 -2.70
C ASN A 187 -6.97 0.49 -2.07
N GLY A 188 -7.64 1.65 -2.06
CA GLY A 188 -9.02 1.78 -1.61
C GLY A 188 -9.99 1.00 -2.51
N PHE A 189 -9.86 1.13 -3.83
CA PHE A 189 -10.64 0.35 -4.79
C PHE A 189 -10.37 -1.15 -4.67
N GLU A 190 -9.10 -1.55 -4.51
CA GLU A 190 -8.72 -2.95 -4.27
C GLU A 190 -9.45 -3.52 -3.04
N ARG A 191 -9.46 -2.78 -1.92
CA ARG A 191 -10.19 -3.19 -0.71
C ARG A 191 -11.70 -3.25 -0.90
N LEU A 192 -12.29 -2.29 -1.62
CA LEU A 192 -13.74 -2.29 -1.91
C LEU A 192 -14.17 -3.48 -2.79
N ILE A 193 -13.32 -3.88 -3.73
CA ILE A 193 -13.56 -5.10 -4.51
C ILE A 193 -13.49 -6.33 -3.60
N LEU A 194 -12.44 -6.43 -2.79
CA LEU A 194 -12.22 -7.58 -1.90
C LEU A 194 -13.28 -7.68 -0.78
N SER A 195 -13.88 -6.56 -0.36
CA SER A 195 -14.95 -6.56 0.64
C SER A 195 -16.30 -7.07 0.11
N GLY A 196 -16.45 -7.19 -1.22
CA GLY A 196 -17.66 -7.67 -1.86
C GLY A 196 -18.87 -6.74 -1.74
N CYS A 197 -18.64 -5.45 -1.44
CA CYS A 197 -19.72 -4.47 -1.27
C CYS A 197 -20.16 -3.82 -2.59
N LEU A 198 -19.45 -4.07 -3.70
CA LEU A 198 -19.67 -3.43 -4.99
C LEU A 198 -20.64 -4.23 -5.87
N SER A 199 -21.48 -3.53 -6.61
CA SER A 199 -22.33 -4.14 -7.65
C SER A 199 -21.51 -4.52 -8.89
N THR A 200 -22.03 -5.45 -9.70
CA THR A 200 -21.39 -5.88 -10.97
C THR A 200 -21.11 -4.72 -11.92
N SER A 201 -22.01 -3.73 -11.99
CA SER A 201 -21.81 -2.51 -12.80
C SER A 201 -20.61 -1.68 -12.32
N GLN A 202 -20.47 -1.52 -11.00
CA GLN A 202 -19.34 -0.80 -10.40
C GLN A 202 -18.02 -1.55 -10.65
N ILE A 203 -18.01 -2.87 -10.51
CA ILE A 203 -16.82 -3.69 -10.79
C ILE A 203 -16.39 -3.53 -12.26
N THR A 204 -17.33 -3.57 -13.21
CA THR A 204 -17.04 -3.33 -14.63
C THR A 204 -16.45 -1.94 -14.88
N ALA A 205 -16.94 -0.91 -14.20
CA ALA A 205 -16.35 0.43 -14.29
C ALA A 205 -14.91 0.47 -13.74
N VAL A 206 -14.64 -0.24 -12.64
CA VAL A 206 -13.30 -0.35 -12.05
C VAL A 206 -12.34 -1.16 -12.93
N VAL A 207 -12.82 -2.21 -13.61
CA VAL A 207 -12.04 -2.94 -14.64
C VAL A 207 -11.67 -2.02 -15.80
N LYS A 208 -12.62 -1.23 -16.31
CA LYS A 208 -12.34 -0.26 -17.37
C LYS A 208 -11.31 0.79 -16.90
N LEU A 209 -11.43 1.24 -15.66
CA LEU A 209 -10.47 2.16 -15.05
C LEU A 209 -9.07 1.50 -14.96
N SER A 210 -8.95 0.27 -14.46
CA SER A 210 -7.66 -0.40 -14.29
C SER A 210 -6.95 -0.62 -15.64
N ILE A 211 -7.68 -1.02 -16.68
CA ILE A 211 -7.14 -1.14 -18.05
C ILE A 211 -6.61 0.20 -18.56
N ASN A 212 -7.36 1.29 -18.40
CA ASN A 212 -6.90 2.62 -18.81
C ASN A 212 -5.63 3.05 -18.05
N LYS A 213 -5.57 2.80 -16.74
CA LYS A 213 -4.42 3.16 -15.91
C LYS A 213 -3.18 2.29 -16.19
N LEU A 214 -3.37 1.05 -16.64
CA LEU A 214 -2.28 0.17 -17.04
C LEU A 214 -1.51 0.72 -18.25
N LEU A 215 -2.20 1.47 -19.12
CA LEU A 215 -1.60 2.05 -20.33
C LEU A 215 -0.78 3.33 -20.05
N MET A 216 -0.77 3.85 -18.81
CA MET A 216 0.00 5.04 -18.45
C MET A 216 1.51 4.83 -18.59
N GLN A 217 2.26 5.89 -18.91
CA GLN A 217 3.73 5.82 -19.06
C GLN A 217 4.46 5.60 -17.72
N ASN A 218 3.88 6.06 -16.61
CA ASN A 218 4.50 5.91 -15.30
C ASN A 218 4.45 4.44 -14.84
N VAL A 219 5.62 3.82 -14.70
CA VAL A 219 5.80 2.42 -14.30
C VAL A 219 5.15 2.13 -12.94
N GLN A 220 5.29 3.03 -11.97
CA GLN A 220 4.73 2.81 -10.64
C GLN A 220 3.20 2.86 -10.66
N ARG A 221 2.60 3.77 -11.45
CA ARG A 221 1.13 3.84 -11.57
C ARG A 221 0.57 2.64 -12.32
N SER A 222 1.16 2.28 -13.45
CA SER A 222 0.75 1.12 -14.26
C SER A 222 0.84 -0.20 -13.46
N LEU A 223 1.91 -0.43 -12.69
CA LEU A 223 2.02 -1.61 -11.83
C LEU A 223 0.92 -1.71 -10.75
N HIS A 224 0.48 -0.59 -10.18
CA HIS A 224 -0.64 -0.60 -9.23
C HIS A 224 -1.98 -0.83 -9.94
N ALA A 225 -2.13 -0.35 -11.18
CA ALA A 225 -3.29 -0.67 -11.99
C ALA A 225 -3.40 -2.17 -12.32
N VAL A 226 -2.26 -2.88 -12.51
CA VAL A 226 -2.25 -4.35 -12.62
C VAL A 226 -2.86 -4.99 -11.39
N ARG A 227 -2.43 -4.59 -10.18
CA ARG A 227 -2.96 -5.15 -8.93
C ARG A 227 -4.48 -4.99 -8.84
N LEU A 228 -4.98 -3.82 -9.22
CA LEU A 228 -6.41 -3.55 -9.24
C LEU A 228 -7.14 -4.44 -10.27
N LEU A 229 -6.57 -4.63 -11.46
CA LEU A 229 -7.11 -5.53 -12.47
C LEU A 229 -7.17 -6.99 -11.96
N LEU A 230 -6.12 -7.45 -11.28
CA LEU A 230 -6.08 -8.78 -10.68
C LEU A 230 -7.14 -8.95 -9.59
N ALA A 231 -7.31 -7.96 -8.72
CA ALA A 231 -8.37 -7.98 -7.70
C ALA A 231 -9.77 -8.14 -8.34
N CYS A 232 -10.03 -7.42 -9.45
CA CYS A 232 -11.28 -7.61 -10.20
C CYS A 232 -11.41 -9.01 -10.81
N MET A 233 -10.31 -9.59 -11.33
CA MET A 233 -10.32 -10.93 -11.92
C MET A 233 -10.63 -12.01 -10.87
N HIS A 234 -9.98 -11.96 -9.70
CA HIS A 234 -10.23 -12.92 -8.63
C HIS A 234 -11.60 -12.74 -7.94
N PHE A 235 -12.20 -11.55 -7.98
CA PHE A 235 -13.55 -11.37 -7.43
C PHE A 235 -14.63 -11.91 -8.37
N GLY A 236 -14.45 -11.72 -9.70
CA GLY A 236 -15.38 -12.24 -10.70
C GLY A 236 -15.55 -13.76 -10.67
N THR A 237 -14.54 -14.50 -10.21
CA THR A 237 -14.60 -15.97 -10.07
C THR A 237 -15.30 -16.44 -8.79
N ARG A 238 -15.34 -15.63 -7.72
CA ARG A 238 -15.98 -16.02 -6.44
C ARG A 238 -17.50 -15.85 -6.44
N GLY A 239 -18.03 -15.01 -7.33
CA GLY A 239 -19.48 -14.80 -7.49
C GLY A 239 -20.19 -15.81 -8.41
N ALA A 240 -19.44 -16.70 -9.06
CA ALA A 240 -19.93 -17.60 -10.10
C ALA A 240 -20.22 -19.04 -9.61
N GLU A 241 -20.40 -19.24 -8.30
CA GLU A 241 -20.77 -20.57 -7.74
C GLU A 241 -22.22 -20.98 -8.04
N SER A 242 -22.98 -20.20 -8.82
CA SER A 242 -24.40 -20.47 -9.09
C SER A 242 -24.82 -20.17 -10.53
N SER A 243 -24.36 -20.97 -11.50
CA SER A 243 -25.07 -21.42 -12.73
C SER A 243 -24.08 -21.86 -13.83
N ILE A 244 -24.35 -23.00 -14.45
CA ILE A 244 -23.38 -23.83 -15.19
C ILE A 244 -23.41 -23.57 -16.71
N THR A 245 -22.22 -23.61 -17.33
CA THR A 245 -21.84 -23.79 -18.76
C THR A 245 -21.75 -22.59 -19.72
N GLU A 246 -22.79 -21.78 -19.98
CA GLU A 246 -22.65 -20.69 -20.98
C GLU A 246 -21.90 -19.47 -20.42
N ILE A 247 -22.12 -19.14 -19.15
CA ILE A 247 -21.44 -18.04 -18.44
C ILE A 247 -19.92 -18.30 -18.32
N ASP A 248 -19.52 -19.58 -18.30
CA ASP A 248 -18.12 -19.99 -18.14
C ASP A 248 -17.28 -19.67 -19.39
N VAL A 249 -17.85 -19.85 -20.59
CA VAL A 249 -17.17 -19.53 -21.85
C VAL A 249 -17.03 -18.01 -22.03
N GLU A 250 -18.09 -17.24 -21.76
CA GLU A 250 -18.05 -15.78 -21.86
C GLU A 250 -17.09 -15.18 -20.81
N MET A 251 -17.08 -15.71 -19.59
CA MET A 251 -16.13 -15.30 -18.55
C MET A 251 -14.69 -15.66 -18.92
N SER A 252 -14.46 -16.81 -19.54
CA SER A 252 -13.15 -17.21 -20.06
C SER A 252 -12.65 -16.26 -21.14
N ILE A 253 -13.49 -15.89 -22.11
CA ILE A 253 -13.17 -14.92 -23.16
C ILE A 253 -12.78 -13.57 -22.55
N VAL A 254 -13.61 -13.04 -21.66
CA VAL A 254 -13.35 -11.76 -20.98
C VAL A 254 -12.07 -11.81 -20.16
N THR A 255 -11.78 -12.95 -19.54
CA THR A 255 -10.54 -13.14 -18.78
C THR A 255 -9.32 -13.15 -19.69
N MET A 256 -9.42 -13.82 -20.84
CA MET A 256 -8.34 -13.85 -21.82
C MET A 256 -8.09 -12.48 -22.47
N GLU A 257 -9.13 -11.68 -22.69
CA GLU A 257 -8.98 -10.28 -23.11
C GLU A 257 -8.19 -9.47 -22.07
N ARG A 258 -8.50 -9.62 -20.77
CA ARG A 258 -7.77 -8.94 -19.68
C ARG A 258 -6.30 -9.36 -19.61
N ILE A 259 -6.01 -10.65 -19.74
CA ILE A 259 -4.63 -11.17 -19.80
C ILE A 259 -3.90 -10.65 -21.05
N THR A 260 -4.61 -10.53 -22.18
CA THR A 260 -4.05 -9.97 -23.42
C THR A 260 -3.60 -8.52 -23.23
N VAL A 261 -4.32 -7.71 -22.44
CA VAL A 261 -3.87 -6.35 -22.09
C VAL A 261 -2.52 -6.39 -21.35
N ILE A 262 -2.27 -7.38 -20.50
CA ILE A 262 -0.99 -7.56 -19.81
C ILE A 262 0.13 -7.89 -20.81
N PHE A 263 -0.12 -8.79 -21.77
CA PHE A 263 0.84 -9.09 -22.84
C PHE A 263 1.16 -7.86 -23.70
N ASP A 264 0.16 -7.07 -24.07
CA ASP A 264 0.36 -5.83 -24.82
C ASP A 264 1.18 -4.82 -24.01
N ARG A 265 1.01 -4.80 -22.69
CA ARG A 265 1.83 -3.96 -21.81
C ARG A 265 3.27 -4.47 -21.72
N ILE A 266 3.51 -5.78 -21.65
CA ILE A 266 4.86 -6.36 -21.72
C ILE A 266 5.58 -5.89 -22.99
N ARG A 267 4.89 -5.92 -24.14
CA ARG A 267 5.45 -5.49 -25.43
C ARG A 267 5.83 -4.00 -25.46
N LYS A 268 5.11 -3.14 -24.74
CA LYS A 268 5.30 -1.68 -24.78
C LYS A 268 6.11 -1.12 -23.60
N SER A 269 6.44 -1.95 -22.61
CA SER A 269 7.04 -1.51 -21.35
C SER A 269 8.57 -1.62 -21.32
N ALA A 270 9.18 -0.87 -20.40
CA ALA A 270 10.61 -1.00 -20.10
C ALA A 270 10.92 -2.36 -19.46
N PHE A 271 12.16 -2.83 -19.61
CA PHE A 271 12.59 -4.16 -19.17
C PHE A 271 12.25 -4.47 -17.70
N ALA A 272 12.42 -3.50 -16.79
CA ALA A 272 12.13 -3.70 -15.36
C ALA A 272 10.63 -3.96 -15.09
N GLU A 273 9.76 -3.24 -15.79
CA GLU A 273 8.31 -3.40 -15.70
C GLU A 273 7.87 -4.74 -16.32
N ALA A 274 8.33 -5.02 -17.55
CA ALA A 274 8.10 -6.29 -18.23
C ALA A 274 8.53 -7.49 -17.38
N LYS A 275 9.67 -7.39 -16.68
CA LYS A 275 10.16 -8.44 -15.78
C LYS A 275 9.23 -8.73 -14.61
N VAL A 276 8.56 -7.71 -14.06
CA VAL A 276 7.57 -7.90 -12.99
C VAL A 276 6.31 -8.55 -13.56
N LEU A 277 5.81 -8.08 -14.71
CA LEU A 277 4.65 -8.64 -15.38
C LEU A 277 4.86 -10.12 -15.77
N CYS A 278 6.01 -10.47 -16.34
CA CYS A 278 6.33 -11.85 -16.70
C CYS A 278 6.50 -12.78 -15.48
N ARG A 279 6.73 -12.26 -14.27
CA ARG A 279 6.79 -13.10 -13.04
C ARG A 279 5.41 -13.51 -12.54
N ILE A 280 4.40 -12.68 -12.76
CA ILE A 280 3.02 -12.98 -12.33
C ILE A 280 2.25 -13.78 -13.39
N LEU A 281 2.60 -13.58 -14.67
CA LEU A 281 1.85 -14.08 -15.81
C LEU A 281 1.65 -15.62 -15.84
N PRO A 282 2.65 -16.48 -15.52
CA PRO A 282 2.45 -17.93 -15.51
C PRO A 282 1.32 -18.36 -14.57
N ARG A 283 1.28 -17.81 -13.35
CA ARG A 283 0.26 -18.14 -12.36
C ARG A 283 -1.13 -17.75 -12.85
N LEU A 284 -1.26 -16.55 -13.44
CA LEU A 284 -2.54 -16.07 -13.97
C LEU A 284 -3.04 -16.94 -15.12
N LEU A 285 -2.15 -17.31 -16.05
CA LEU A 285 -2.50 -18.14 -17.18
C LEU A 285 -3.00 -19.52 -16.74
N ILE A 286 -2.30 -20.16 -15.80
CA ILE A 286 -2.66 -21.49 -15.30
C ILE A 286 -3.94 -21.46 -14.45
N GLU A 287 -4.17 -20.38 -13.71
CA GLU A 287 -5.34 -20.25 -12.83
C GLU A 287 -6.62 -19.98 -13.60
N PHE A 288 -6.58 -19.15 -14.64
CA PHE A 288 -7.79 -18.61 -15.27
C PHE A 288 -8.10 -19.11 -16.67
N CYS A 289 -7.15 -19.77 -17.36
CA CYS A 289 -7.32 -20.13 -18.77
C CYS A 289 -7.24 -21.64 -19.00
N SER A 290 -7.85 -22.08 -20.11
CA SER A 290 -7.69 -23.45 -20.57
C SER A 290 -6.24 -23.72 -21.00
N PRO A 291 -5.72 -24.95 -20.88
CA PRO A 291 -4.37 -25.29 -21.34
C PRO A 291 -4.12 -24.88 -22.80
N ASP A 292 -5.10 -25.06 -23.70
CA ASP A 292 -4.97 -24.69 -25.10
C ASP A 292 -4.87 -23.18 -25.32
N ASP A 293 -5.67 -22.37 -24.63
CA ASP A 293 -5.61 -20.91 -24.72
C ASP A 293 -4.26 -20.38 -24.20
N VAL A 294 -3.79 -20.94 -23.08
CA VAL A 294 -2.48 -20.63 -22.51
C VAL A 294 -1.38 -20.92 -23.51
N MET A 295 -1.38 -22.12 -24.09
CA MET A 295 -0.35 -22.56 -25.03
C MET A 295 -0.34 -21.71 -26.29
N ASN A 296 -1.50 -21.50 -26.91
CA ASN A 296 -1.66 -20.67 -28.09
C ASN A 296 -1.09 -19.26 -27.86
N LYS A 297 -1.44 -18.64 -26.73
CA LYS A 297 -1.04 -17.27 -26.43
C LYS A 297 0.43 -17.14 -26.08
N VAL A 298 0.95 -17.99 -25.19
CA VAL A 298 2.36 -17.92 -24.75
C VAL A 298 3.30 -18.21 -25.92
N ILE A 299 3.02 -19.24 -26.72
CA ILE A 299 3.82 -19.58 -27.90
C ILE A 299 3.72 -18.48 -28.95
N GLY A 300 2.51 -17.98 -29.24
CA GLY A 300 2.31 -16.90 -30.20
C GLY A 300 3.09 -15.64 -29.83
N GLU A 301 3.06 -15.23 -28.57
CA GLU A 301 3.79 -14.06 -28.07
C GLU A 301 5.31 -14.28 -28.03
N PHE A 302 5.77 -15.51 -27.78
CA PHE A 302 7.20 -15.87 -27.79
C PHE A 302 7.81 -15.88 -29.20
N ILE A 303 7.05 -16.37 -30.19
CA ILE A 303 7.49 -16.46 -31.59
C ILE A 303 7.41 -15.09 -32.28
N SER A 304 6.50 -14.22 -31.85
CA SER A 304 6.27 -12.90 -32.45
C SER A 304 7.56 -12.10 -32.63
N ASN A 305 7.78 -11.59 -33.84
CA ASN A 305 8.91 -10.70 -34.16
C ASN A 305 8.77 -9.31 -33.52
N GLN A 306 7.58 -8.96 -33.04
CA GLN A 306 7.32 -7.68 -32.38
C GLN A 306 7.65 -7.70 -30.89
N GLN A 307 8.12 -8.84 -30.34
CA GLN A 307 8.38 -8.99 -28.92
C GLN A 307 9.78 -8.45 -28.56
N PRO A 308 9.90 -7.33 -27.81
CA PRO A 308 11.20 -6.80 -27.39
C PRO A 308 11.88 -7.63 -26.29
N HIS A 309 11.13 -8.44 -25.53
CA HIS A 309 11.65 -9.16 -24.37
C HIS A 309 11.54 -10.70 -24.49
N PRO A 310 12.10 -11.35 -25.54
CA PRO A 310 11.92 -12.79 -25.77
C PRO A 310 12.48 -13.65 -24.64
N GLN A 311 13.53 -13.20 -23.96
CA GLN A 311 14.14 -13.89 -22.81
C GLN A 311 13.20 -13.97 -21.60
N LEU A 312 12.36 -12.94 -21.38
CA LEU A 312 11.39 -12.96 -20.30
C LEU A 312 10.23 -13.89 -20.63
N LEU A 313 9.78 -13.93 -21.88
CA LEU A 313 8.76 -14.89 -22.32
C LEU A 313 9.25 -16.34 -22.37
N ALA A 314 10.53 -16.57 -22.67
CA ALA A 314 11.14 -17.90 -22.54
C ALA A 314 10.96 -18.46 -21.11
N LYS A 315 11.15 -17.61 -20.10
CA LYS A 315 10.92 -18.00 -18.70
C LYS A 315 9.44 -18.28 -18.41
N VAL A 316 8.52 -17.45 -18.92
CA VAL A 316 7.07 -17.69 -18.80
C VAL A 316 6.70 -19.04 -19.42
N LEU A 317 7.19 -19.31 -20.63
CA LEU A 317 6.96 -20.56 -21.35
C LEU A 317 7.49 -21.76 -20.56
N SER A 318 8.71 -21.67 -20.02
CA SER A 318 9.30 -22.73 -19.20
C SER A 318 8.49 -23.02 -17.94
N GLU A 319 8.02 -21.99 -17.23
CA GLU A 319 7.22 -22.15 -16.01
C GLU A 319 5.84 -22.77 -16.32
N VAL A 320 5.19 -22.34 -17.41
CA VAL A 320 3.92 -22.89 -17.88
C VAL A 320 4.07 -24.35 -18.29
N PHE A 321 5.07 -24.68 -19.12
CA PHE A 321 5.33 -26.07 -19.55
C PHE A 321 5.62 -26.96 -18.34
N SER A 322 6.44 -26.46 -17.41
CA SER A 322 6.78 -27.21 -16.21
C SER A 322 5.56 -27.56 -15.39
N LYS A 323 4.64 -26.61 -15.21
CA LYS A 323 3.39 -26.83 -14.48
C LYS A 323 2.45 -27.78 -15.23
N LEU A 324 2.26 -27.61 -16.54
CA LEU A 324 1.39 -28.49 -17.34
C LEU A 324 1.90 -29.93 -17.37
N ILE A 325 3.21 -30.15 -17.49
CA ILE A 325 3.83 -31.48 -17.43
C ILE A 325 3.63 -32.11 -16.05
N ASN A 326 3.79 -31.33 -14.98
CA ASN A 326 3.59 -31.81 -13.62
C ASN A 326 2.12 -32.11 -13.31
N ASP A 327 1.18 -31.47 -14.02
CA ASP A 327 -0.27 -31.70 -13.92
C ASP A 327 -0.75 -32.80 -14.90
N GLU A 328 0.14 -33.69 -15.36
CA GLU A 328 -0.13 -34.80 -16.28
C GLU A 328 -0.69 -34.39 -17.66
N LYS A 329 -0.53 -33.13 -18.07
CA LYS A 329 -0.97 -32.57 -19.37
C LYS A 329 0.18 -32.44 -20.36
N ALA A 330 1.15 -33.36 -20.31
CA ALA A 330 2.33 -33.33 -21.18
C ALA A 330 1.96 -33.44 -22.68
N ASP A 331 0.91 -34.18 -23.01
CA ASP A 331 0.46 -34.37 -24.40
C ASP A 331 0.06 -33.05 -25.06
N VAL A 332 -0.58 -32.14 -24.31
CA VAL A 332 -0.94 -30.79 -24.80
C VAL A 332 0.31 -30.00 -25.17
N VAL A 333 1.35 -30.07 -24.32
CA VAL A 333 2.63 -29.40 -24.57
C VAL A 333 3.29 -29.93 -25.84
N VAL A 334 3.33 -31.25 -26.02
CA VAL A 334 3.92 -31.89 -27.20
C VAL A 334 3.16 -31.52 -28.47
N ASN A 335 1.83 -31.57 -28.45
CA ASN A 335 0.99 -31.24 -29.62
C ASN A 335 1.21 -29.80 -30.08
N TRP A 336 1.16 -28.84 -29.15
CA TRP A 336 1.40 -27.43 -29.47
C TRP A 336 2.84 -27.14 -29.91
N LEU A 337 3.82 -27.87 -29.37
CA LEU A 337 5.21 -27.76 -29.82
C LEU A 337 5.39 -28.27 -31.25
N MET A 338 4.73 -29.38 -31.60
CA MET A 338 4.71 -29.90 -32.97
C MET A 338 4.05 -28.92 -33.96
N LEU A 339 2.93 -28.30 -33.57
CA LEU A 339 2.24 -27.29 -34.37
C LEU A 339 3.07 -26.01 -34.58
N SER A 340 3.93 -25.66 -33.62
CA SER A 340 4.76 -24.45 -33.67
C SER A 340 6.17 -24.67 -34.22
N LEU A 341 6.57 -25.91 -34.50
CA LEU A 341 7.93 -26.27 -34.92
C LEU A 341 8.36 -25.56 -36.21
N SER A 342 7.48 -25.50 -37.21
CA SER A 342 7.75 -24.80 -38.47
C SER A 342 7.98 -23.30 -38.25
N ASN A 343 7.14 -22.67 -37.43
CA ASN A 343 7.23 -21.25 -37.10
C ASN A 343 8.50 -20.94 -36.30
N LEU A 344 8.92 -21.82 -35.40
CA LEU A 344 10.16 -21.69 -34.63
C LEU A 344 11.41 -21.83 -35.51
N ALA A 345 11.40 -22.79 -36.45
CA ALA A 345 12.52 -23.05 -37.36
C ALA A 345 12.72 -21.93 -38.40
N GLN A 346 11.65 -21.24 -38.79
CA GLN A 346 11.68 -20.16 -39.79
C GLN A 346 12.07 -18.79 -39.22
N ARG A 347 12.36 -18.67 -37.91
CA ARG A 347 12.76 -17.40 -37.30
C ARG A 347 14.09 -16.91 -37.86
N THR A 348 14.19 -15.61 -38.07
CA THR A 348 15.42 -14.93 -38.47
C THR A 348 15.90 -13.98 -37.36
N PRO A 349 17.21 -13.89 -37.10
CA PRO A 349 18.32 -14.66 -37.69
C PRO A 349 18.36 -16.14 -37.23
N LEU A 350 19.15 -16.99 -37.91
CA LEU A 350 19.27 -18.43 -37.60
C LEU A 350 19.62 -18.70 -36.12
N SER A 351 20.46 -17.87 -35.51
CA SER A 351 20.79 -17.97 -34.08
C SER A 351 19.55 -17.86 -33.18
N MET A 352 18.58 -17.02 -33.57
CA MET A 352 17.32 -16.87 -32.86
C MET A 352 16.41 -18.11 -33.03
N ALA A 353 16.40 -18.73 -34.21
CA ALA A 353 15.68 -19.98 -34.44
C ALA A 353 16.26 -21.12 -33.57
N ILE A 354 17.58 -21.30 -33.60
CA ILE A 354 18.27 -22.32 -32.80
C ILE A 354 18.03 -22.08 -31.30
N TRP A 355 18.18 -20.84 -30.84
CA TRP A 355 17.92 -20.49 -29.44
C TRP A 355 16.47 -20.77 -29.05
N SER A 356 15.49 -20.37 -29.87
CA SER A 356 14.07 -20.58 -29.59
C SER A 356 13.71 -22.06 -29.53
N LEU A 357 14.20 -22.87 -30.48
CA LEU A 357 14.03 -24.33 -30.49
C LEU A 357 14.65 -24.96 -29.25
N THR A 358 15.87 -24.55 -28.88
CA THR A 358 16.57 -25.07 -27.69
C THR A 358 15.76 -24.78 -26.43
N VAL A 359 15.30 -23.54 -26.24
CA VAL A 359 14.46 -23.14 -25.10
C VAL A 359 13.18 -23.98 -25.04
N CYS A 360 12.47 -24.14 -26.16
CA CYS A 360 11.22 -24.91 -26.19
C CYS A 360 11.45 -26.39 -25.85
N PHE A 361 12.47 -27.04 -26.43
CA PHE A 361 12.76 -28.44 -26.17
C PHE A 361 13.26 -28.70 -24.74
N VAL A 362 14.10 -27.81 -24.21
CA VAL A 362 14.56 -27.87 -22.82
C VAL A 362 13.36 -27.72 -21.87
N SER A 363 12.50 -26.73 -22.12
CA SER A 363 11.30 -26.46 -21.32
C SER A 363 10.27 -27.60 -21.37
N ALA A 364 10.13 -28.26 -22.53
CA ALA A 364 9.17 -29.35 -22.74
C ALA A 364 9.70 -30.72 -22.29
N SER A 365 10.95 -30.80 -21.83
CA SER A 365 11.55 -32.07 -21.40
C SER A 365 10.84 -32.63 -20.17
N GLN A 366 10.59 -33.94 -20.17
CA GLN A 366 10.09 -34.66 -18.99
C GLN A 366 11.17 -34.80 -17.90
N SER A 367 12.45 -34.63 -18.25
CA SER A 367 13.55 -34.70 -17.29
C SER A 367 13.67 -33.39 -16.51
N ASN A 368 13.55 -33.48 -15.18
CA ASN A 368 13.76 -32.34 -14.28
C ASN A 368 15.16 -31.73 -14.39
N GLN A 369 16.17 -32.55 -14.69
CA GLN A 369 17.55 -32.08 -14.82
C GLN A 369 17.73 -31.22 -16.07
N LEU A 370 17.08 -31.59 -17.18
CA LEU A 370 17.12 -30.80 -18.40
C LEU A 370 16.36 -29.50 -18.21
N ARG A 371 15.18 -29.51 -17.57
CA ARG A 371 14.42 -28.28 -17.26
C ARG A 371 15.12 -27.31 -16.30
N ALA A 372 16.13 -27.76 -15.58
CA ALA A 372 16.90 -26.93 -14.64
C ALA A 372 18.06 -26.15 -15.29
N LEU A 373 18.37 -26.45 -16.57
CA LEU A 373 19.33 -25.72 -17.40
C LEU A 373 18.70 -24.43 -17.95
#